data_AF-A0A1H2YI67-F1
#
_entry.id   AF-A0A1H2YI67-F1
#
_cell.length_a   1.000
_cell.length_b   1.000
_cell.length_c   1.000
_cell.angle_alpha   90.00
_cell.angle_beta   90.00
_cell.angle_gamma   90.00
#
_symmetry.space_group_name_H-M   'P 1'
#
loop_
_entity.id
_entity.type
_entity.pdbx_description
1 polymer ?
#
loop_
_entity_poly.entity_id
_entity_poly.type
_entity_poly.pdbx_seq_one_letter_code
_entity_poly.pdbx_strand_id
1 'polypeptide(L)'
;MKKVMAVSALTLVIILAASLMYDYFTISKKEARQIAERYVASQSFKWNVGSISRDRQSWVVYLSPVESVNEITWLIINNRSGSIQKITQPMK
;
A
#
# COMPACT_ATOMS: atom_id res chain seq x y z
N MET A 1 -42.50 5.69 -9.72
CA MET A 1 -41.74 5.25 -8.53
C MET A 1 -40.91 3.98 -8.77
N LYS A 2 -41.46 2.86 -9.25
CA LYS A 2 -40.69 1.60 -9.48
C LYS A 2 -39.47 1.74 -10.40
N LYS A 3 -39.58 2.50 -11.50
CA LYS A 3 -38.45 2.74 -12.44
C LYS A 3 -37.31 3.55 -11.80
N VAL A 4 -37.63 4.50 -10.92
CA VAL A 4 -36.62 5.35 -10.26
C VAL A 4 -35.85 4.54 -9.22
N MET A 5 -36.53 3.68 -8.44
CA MET A 5 -35.88 2.76 -7.49
C MET A 5 -34.95 1.76 -8.18
N ALA A 6 -35.33 1.26 -9.37
CA ALA A 6 -34.50 0.34 -10.15
C ALA A 6 -33.21 0.99 -10.64
N VAL A 7 -33.28 2.25 -11.09
CA VAL A 7 -32.09 3.02 -11.55
C VAL A 7 -31.16 3.33 -10.37
N SER A 8 -31.70 3.77 -9.22
CA SER A 8 -30.88 4.04 -8.03
C SER A 8 -30.19 2.77 -7.51
N ALA A 9 -30.88 1.63 -7.50
CA ALA A 9 -30.30 0.36 -7.09
C ALA A 9 -29.19 -0.10 -8.05
N LEU A 10 -29.40 0.01 -9.36
CA LEU A 10 -28.39 -0.33 -10.37
C LEU A 10 -27.12 0.53 -10.22
N THR A 11 -27.29 1.82 -9.96
CA THR A 11 -26.15 2.75 -9.78
C THR A 11 -25.32 2.37 -8.55
N LEU A 12 -25.97 2.02 -7.45
CA LEU A 12 -25.31 1.52 -6.23
C LEU A 12 -24.54 0.22 -6.47
N VAL A 13 -25.12 -0.72 -7.21
CA VAL A 13 -24.46 -1.98 -7.58
C VAL A 13 -23.20 -1.74 -8.41
N ILE A 14 -23.25 -0.81 -9.38
CA ILE A 14 -22.09 -0.46 -10.21
C ILE A 14 -20.97 0.15 -9.35
N ILE A 15 -21.31 1.06 -8.42
CA ILE A 15 -20.34 1.67 -7.50
C ILE A 15 -19.68 0.60 -6.61
N LEU A 16 -20.49 -0.32 -6.06
CA LEU A 16 -19.99 -1.43 -5.24
C LEU A 16 -19.08 -2.36 -6.05
N ALA A 17 -19.48 -2.73 -7.27
CA ALA A 17 -18.67 -3.56 -8.15
C ALA A 17 -17.34 -2.89 -8.52
N ALA A 18 -17.36 -1.59 -8.87
CA ALA A 18 -16.14 -0.84 -9.17
C ALA A 18 -15.20 -0.76 -7.96
N SER A 19 -15.74 -0.58 -6.75
CA SER A 19 -14.97 -0.54 -5.51
C SER A 19 -14.32 -1.88 -5.20
N LEU A 20 -15.08 -2.97 -5.33
CA LEU A 20 -14.58 -4.33 -5.11
C LEU A 20 -13.54 -4.74 -6.16
N MET A 21 -13.77 -4.40 -7.43
CA MET A 21 -12.78 -4.64 -8.48
C MET A 21 -11.51 -3.83 -8.22
N TYR A 22 -11.62 -2.58 -7.77
CA TYR A 22 -10.46 -1.76 -7.43
C TYR A 22 -9.63 -2.38 -6.32
N ASP A 23 -10.24 -2.83 -5.22
CA ASP A 23 -9.51 -3.49 -4.13
C ASP A 23 -9.00 -4.89 -4.53
N TYR A 24 -9.62 -5.57 -5.49
CA TYR A 24 -9.14 -6.86 -6.02
C TYR A 24 -7.92 -6.71 -6.95
N PHE A 25 -7.91 -5.68 -7.80
CA PHE A 25 -6.79 -5.40 -8.71
C PHE A 25 -5.69 -4.52 -8.09
N THR A 26 -5.83 -4.15 -6.82
CA THR A 26 -4.81 -3.40 -6.12
C THR A 26 -4.25 -4.20 -4.96
N ILE A 27 -2.94 -4.02 -4.74
CA ILE A 27 -2.21 -4.60 -3.63
C ILE A 27 -2.90 -4.17 -2.34
N SER A 28 -3.29 -5.15 -1.55
CA SER A 28 -3.84 -4.96 -0.22
C SER A 28 -2.76 -4.50 0.76
N LYS A 29 -3.19 -3.94 1.90
CA LYS A 29 -2.26 -3.56 2.99
C LYS A 29 -1.38 -4.75 3.44
N LYS A 30 -1.97 -5.95 3.47
CA LYS A 30 -1.27 -7.18 3.87
C LYS A 30 -0.21 -7.56 2.85
N GLU A 31 -0.52 -7.51 1.56
CA GLU A 31 0.43 -7.79 0.50
C GLU A 31 1.55 -6.74 0.47
N ALA A 32 1.23 -5.46 0.65
CA ALA A 32 2.24 -4.40 0.74
C ALA A 32 3.22 -4.66 1.91
N ARG A 33 2.70 -5.11 3.06
CA ARG A 33 3.55 -5.51 4.19
C ARG A 33 4.47 -6.67 3.83
N GLN A 34 3.93 -7.73 3.22
CA GLN A 34 4.70 -8.90 2.82
C GLN A 34 5.78 -8.56 1.79
N ILE A 35 5.47 -7.67 0.84
CA ILE A 35 6.43 -7.15 -0.15
C ILE A 35 7.57 -6.40 0.57
N ALA A 36 7.24 -5.54 1.54
CA ALA A 36 8.24 -4.83 2.32
C ALA A 36 9.10 -5.77 3.17
N GLU A 37 8.51 -6.78 3.83
CA GLU A 37 9.23 -7.76 4.64
C GLU A 37 10.21 -8.58 3.77
N ARG A 38 9.79 -9.00 2.57
CA ARG A 38 10.67 -9.67 1.59
C ARG A 38 11.80 -8.76 1.12
N TYR A 39 11.51 -7.49 0.84
CA TYR A 39 12.52 -6.52 0.44
C TYR A 39 13.58 -6.35 1.53
N VAL A 40 13.15 -6.12 2.77
CA VAL A 40 14.06 -5.99 3.92
C VAL A 40 14.92 -7.23 4.13
N ALA A 41 14.33 -8.43 4.02
CA ALA A 41 15.06 -9.68 4.12
C ALA A 41 16.16 -9.80 3.03
N SER A 42 15.88 -9.33 1.81
CA SER A 42 16.87 -9.30 0.72
C SER A 42 18.00 -8.29 0.92
N GLN A 43 17.81 -7.29 1.79
CA GLN A 43 18.77 -6.22 2.08
C GLN A 43 19.53 -6.45 3.40
N SER A 44 19.68 -7.72 3.81
CA SER A 44 20.43 -8.11 5.01
C SER A 44 19.82 -7.66 6.34
N PHE A 45 18.49 -7.55 6.44
CA PHE A 45 17.77 -7.27 7.71
C PHE A 45 18.21 -5.97 8.42
N LYS A 46 18.71 -4.98 7.70
CA LYS A 46 19.09 -3.68 8.28
C LYS A 46 17.93 -2.90 8.89
N TRP A 47 16.69 -3.25 8.51
CA TRP A 47 15.48 -2.56 8.92
C TRP A 47 14.42 -3.55 9.43
N ASN A 48 13.47 -3.03 10.19
CA ASN A 48 12.22 -3.65 10.54
C ASN A 48 11.07 -2.93 9.82
N VAL A 49 10.06 -3.69 9.40
CA VAL A 49 8.87 -3.11 8.77
C VAL A 49 7.96 -2.49 9.83
N GLY A 50 7.90 -1.16 9.83
CA GLY A 50 7.13 -0.36 10.76
C GLY A 50 5.69 -0.10 10.29
N SER A 51 5.29 1.17 10.37
CA SER A 51 3.96 1.63 10.01
C SER A 51 3.74 1.61 8.50
N ILE A 52 2.48 1.46 8.09
CA ILE A 52 2.06 1.39 6.69
C ILE A 52 0.91 2.36 6.49
N SER A 53 1.09 3.29 5.55
CA SER A 53 0.10 4.28 5.13
C SER A 53 -0.32 4.04 3.68
N ARG A 54 -1.57 4.36 3.33
CA ARG A 54 -2.09 4.28 1.97
C ARG A 54 -2.04 5.68 1.34
N ASP A 55 -1.40 5.79 0.19
CA ASP A 55 -1.58 6.90 -0.74
C ASP A 55 -2.43 6.42 -1.93
N ARG A 56 -2.96 7.36 -2.74
CA ARG A 56 -3.91 7.09 -3.83
C ARG A 56 -3.43 5.98 -4.76
N GLN A 57 -2.13 5.91 -5.05
CA GLN A 57 -1.56 4.95 -6.01
C GLN A 57 -0.49 4.03 -5.41
N SER A 58 -0.19 4.17 -4.12
CA SER A 58 0.89 3.43 -3.48
C SER A 58 0.64 3.14 -2.00
N TRP A 59 1.38 2.18 -1.47
CA TRP A 59 1.57 2.00 -0.04
C TRP A 59 2.91 2.59 0.36
N VAL A 60 2.89 3.42 1.40
CA VAL A 60 4.10 3.95 2.03
C VAL A 60 4.39 3.10 3.26
N VAL A 61 5.51 2.40 3.26
CA VAL A 61 5.94 1.53 4.35
C VAL A 61 7.17 2.13 5.02
N TYR A 62 7.01 2.60 6.25
CA TYR A 62 8.11 3.16 7.01
C TYR A 62 8.99 2.04 7.57
N LEU A 63 10.30 2.20 7.41
CA LEU A 63 11.28 1.24 7.88
C LEU A 63 11.99 1.79 9.12
N SER A 64 12.00 1.00 10.18
CA SER A 64 12.73 1.32 11.40
C SER A 64 14.11 0.65 11.33
N PRO A 65 15.23 1.36 11.53
CA PRO A 65 16.54 0.72 11.52
C PRO A 65 16.68 -0.24 12.73
N VAL A 66 17.40 -1.35 12.53
CA VAL A 66 17.71 -2.31 13.62
C VAL A 66 18.86 -1.80 14.49
N GLU A 67 19.80 -1.06 13.88
CA GLU A 67 20.88 -0.36 14.56
C GLU A 67 20.53 1.12 14.76
N SER A 68 21.30 1.83 15.58
CA SER A 68 21.20 3.28 15.71
C SER A 68 21.71 3.98 14.44
N VAL A 69 20.89 3.98 13.39
CA VAL A 69 21.18 4.62 12.11
C VAL A 69 20.54 6.00 12.10
N ASN A 70 21.32 7.04 11.78
CA ASN A 70 20.86 8.43 11.73
C ASN A 70 20.16 8.74 10.39
N GLU A 71 19.29 7.83 9.93
CA GLU A 71 18.58 7.94 8.66
C GLU A 71 17.14 7.41 8.79
N ILE A 72 16.21 8.04 8.08
CA ILE A 72 14.83 7.59 7.94
C ILE A 72 14.70 6.98 6.56
N THR A 73 14.23 5.74 6.49
CA THR A 73 13.96 5.05 5.22
C THR A 73 12.50 4.66 5.14
N TRP A 74 11.91 4.76 3.95
CA TRP A 74 10.60 4.19 3.66
C TRP A 74 10.56 3.63 2.24
N LEU A 75 9.62 2.72 2.02
CA LEU A 75 9.35 2.10 0.73
C LEU A 75 8.03 2.64 0.18
N ILE A 76 8.03 3.00 -1.09
CA ILE A 76 6.82 3.29 -1.87
C ILE A 76 6.55 2.05 -2.72
N ILE A 77 5.43 1.38 -2.46
CA ILE A 77 5.01 0.18 -3.18
C ILE A 77 3.83 0.56 -4.07
N ASN A 78 3.99 0.44 -5.39
CA ASN A 78 2.91 0.77 -6.32
C ASN A 78 1.73 -0.21 -6.17
N ASN A 79 0.52 0.32 -6.02
CA ASN A 79 -0.66 -0.49 -5.73
C ASN A 79 -1.05 -1.44 -6.89
N ARG A 80 -0.59 -1.21 -8.12
CA ARG A 80 -0.93 -2.04 -9.28
C ARG A 80 0.18 -3.01 -9.67
N SER A 81 1.42 -2.54 -9.71
CA SER A 81 2.56 -3.34 -10.16
C SER A 81 3.32 -4.05 -9.03
N GLY A 82 3.17 -3.58 -7.79
CA GLY A 82 4.01 -4.03 -6.67
C GLY A 82 5.46 -3.58 -6.76
N SER A 83 5.79 -2.71 -7.72
CA SER A 83 7.13 -2.14 -7.83
C SER A 83 7.48 -1.35 -6.58
N ILE A 84 8.71 -1.52 -6.11
CA ILE A 84 9.22 -0.91 -4.88
C ILE A 84 10.17 0.22 -5.25
N GLN A 85 9.97 1.39 -4.65
CA GLN A 85 10.92 2.48 -4.65
C GLN A 85 11.36 2.77 -3.22
N LYS A 86 12.66 2.69 -2.95
CA LYS A 86 13.24 3.03 -1.64
C LYS A 86 13.59 4.52 -1.61
N ILE A 87 13.23 5.18 -0.52
CA ILE A 87 13.67 6.55 -0.20
C ILE A 87 14.37 6.52 1.15
N THR A 88 15.57 7.11 1.21
CA THR A 88 16.37 7.24 2.42
C THR A 88 16.75 8.71 2.60
N GLN A 89 16.56 9.24 3.80
CA GLN A 89 16.90 10.62 4.16
C GLN A 89 17.70 10.64 5.47
N PRO A 90 18.80 11.43 5.54
CA PRO A 90 19.53 11.61 6.79
C PRO A 90 18.68 12.39 7.81
N MET A 91 18.77 12.01 9.09
CA MET A 91 18.20 12.79 10.18
C MET A 91 19.14 13.97 10.49
N LYS A 92 18.60 15.19 10.45
CA LYS A 92 19.32 16.42 10.81
C LYS A 92 19.57 16.52 12.30
#